data_AF-A0AAE9FIY2-F1
#
_entry.id   AF-A0AAE9FIY2-F1
#
_cell.length_a   1.000
_cell.length_b   1.000
_cell.length_c   1.000
_cell.angle_alpha   90.00
_cell.angle_beta   90.00
_cell.angle_gamma   90.00
#
_symmetry.space_group_name_H-M   'P 1'
#
loop_
_entity.id
_entity.type
_entity.pdbx_description
1 polymer ?
#
loop_
_entity_poly.entity_id
_entity_poly.type
_entity_poly.pdbx_seq_one_letter_code
_entity_poly.pdbx_strand_id
1 'polypeptide(L)'
;MPTMLRLKEQGIGTTKNIPDVVPAACCFDNFTSLLIFSVTSSVTYTHDAVFATMVKSIGAIVLAAIIGCVIGWLLRWFPKNDNRHTHFARFLVIASSTYAVITSMLVLGYPFPGIVAGLCLCCVSTTQWREDNPKGIKVLVHQYDNLWYFVAVPLLFSLVGYTFDFDQLSASDWKTAFVLIAVGCSFRLISAMILSFCGHFNIYEQLILALTLMPKATVQCALAPSLILMTAGFPELREQTKLIVYICIIAVMVTSPVVEILLDILGPRILRIKEGTSLYNRDITNSTILDEVDSKQNLQIIKSSSNNTTLNNRVIYELNPNFVPINISENRYPKPHYQYFNNTNTYRNGMRN
;
A
#
# COMPACT_ATOMS: atom_id res chain seq x y z
N MET A 1 -1.78 2.13 1.59
CA MET A 1 -1.74 0.86 0.85
C MET A 1 -2.80 -0.14 1.29
N PRO A 2 -3.00 -0.48 2.59
CA PRO A 2 -3.96 -1.52 2.99
C PRO A 2 -5.40 -1.18 2.57
N THR A 3 -5.82 0.06 2.80
CA THR A 3 -7.15 0.57 2.43
C THR A 3 -7.41 0.51 0.93
N MET A 4 -6.40 0.76 0.10
CA MET A 4 -6.56 0.75 -1.36
C MET A 4 -6.58 -0.65 -1.94
N LEU A 5 -5.82 -1.58 -1.35
CA LEU A 5 -5.90 -2.99 -1.70
C LEU A 5 -7.28 -3.54 -1.34
N ARG A 6 -7.80 -3.17 -0.15
CA ARG A 6 -9.18 -3.49 0.26
C ARG A 6 -10.24 -2.89 -0.68
N LEU A 7 -10.07 -1.64 -1.12
CA LEU A 7 -10.95 -1.00 -2.11
C LEU A 7 -10.89 -1.69 -3.47
N LYS A 8 -9.71 -2.15 -3.90
CA LYS A 8 -9.53 -2.96 -5.12
C LYS A 8 -10.27 -4.29 -5.02
N GLU A 9 -10.14 -5.00 -3.89
CA GLU A 9 -10.84 -6.26 -3.62
C GLU A 9 -12.36 -6.08 -3.58
N GLN A 10 -12.83 -4.92 -3.11
CA GLN A 10 -14.25 -4.55 -3.07
C GLN A 10 -14.80 -4.00 -4.41
N GLY A 11 -13.96 -3.88 -5.46
CA GLY A 11 -14.38 -3.37 -6.77
C GLY A 11 -14.65 -1.86 -6.82
N ILE A 12 -14.32 -1.13 -5.76
CA ILE A 12 -14.58 0.32 -5.61
C ILE A 12 -13.50 1.11 -6.36
N GLY A 13 -13.88 2.05 -7.23
CA GLY A 13 -12.94 2.89 -8.00
C GLY A 13 -12.25 2.20 -9.20
N THR A 14 -12.62 0.96 -9.53
CA THR A 14 -12.06 0.18 -10.64
C THR A 14 -12.48 0.68 -12.04
N THR A 15 -13.43 1.60 -12.13
CA THR A 15 -13.89 2.19 -13.41
C THR A 15 -12.83 3.04 -14.12
N LYS A 16 -11.91 3.65 -13.36
CA LYS A 16 -10.78 4.42 -13.87
C LYS A 16 -9.41 3.79 -13.55
N ASN A 17 -9.40 2.52 -13.13
CA ASN A 17 -8.19 1.82 -12.66
C ASN A 17 -7.43 2.57 -11.54
N ILE A 18 -8.12 3.41 -10.76
CA ILE A 18 -7.53 4.20 -9.66
C ILE A 18 -6.78 3.29 -8.65
N PRO A 19 -7.32 2.10 -8.27
CA PRO A 19 -6.62 1.20 -7.35
C PRO A 19 -5.35 0.55 -7.92
N ASP A 20 -5.13 0.59 -9.24
CA ASP A 20 -3.91 0.08 -9.89
C ASP A 20 -2.89 1.19 -10.18
N VAL A 21 -3.37 2.38 -10.56
CA VAL A 21 -2.51 3.54 -10.86
C VAL A 21 -1.88 4.09 -9.59
N VAL A 22 -2.59 4.08 -8.46
CA VAL A 22 -2.10 4.72 -7.24
C VAL A 22 -0.91 3.98 -6.61
N PRO A 23 -0.90 2.64 -6.46
CA PRO A 23 0.29 1.94 -6.01
C PRO A 23 1.53 2.22 -6.87
N ALA A 24 1.36 2.33 -8.19
CA ALA A 24 2.44 2.70 -9.10
C ALA A 24 2.90 4.14 -8.89
N ALA A 25 1.97 5.10 -8.76
CA ALA A 25 2.28 6.49 -8.49
C ALA A 25 3.01 6.67 -7.15
N CYS A 26 2.56 6.00 -6.08
CA CYS A 26 3.23 5.99 -4.78
C CYS A 26 4.63 5.36 -4.86
N CYS A 27 4.83 4.32 -5.67
CA CYS A 27 6.15 3.72 -5.86
C CYS A 27 7.12 4.72 -6.50
N PHE A 28 6.68 5.42 -7.56
CA PHE A 28 7.49 6.44 -8.23
C PHE A 28 7.79 7.64 -7.33
N ASP A 29 6.81 8.08 -6.54
CA ASP A 29 6.98 9.15 -5.55
C ASP A 29 7.99 8.76 -4.45
N ASN A 30 7.90 7.54 -3.91
CA ASN A 30 8.86 7.03 -2.93
C ASN A 30 10.28 6.96 -3.52
N PHE A 31 10.40 6.52 -4.78
CA PHE A 31 11.67 6.47 -5.48
C PHE A 31 12.25 7.87 -5.67
N THR A 32 11.46 8.83 -6.15
CA THR A 32 11.88 10.23 -6.34
C THR A 32 12.30 10.88 -5.02
N SER A 33 11.54 10.63 -3.95
CA SER A 33 11.85 11.12 -2.60
C SER A 33 13.18 10.56 -2.09
N LEU A 34 13.46 9.27 -2.33
CA LEU A 34 14.75 8.65 -2.00
C LEU A 34 15.92 9.28 -2.77
N LEU A 35 15.75 9.59 -4.06
CA LEU A 35 16.76 10.25 -4.87
C LEU A 35 17.11 11.64 -4.34
N ILE A 36 16.09 12.47 -4.09
CA ILE A 36 16.26 13.82 -3.55
C ILE A 36 16.92 13.73 -2.17
N PHE A 37 16.46 12.81 -1.32
CA PHE A 37 17.04 12.60 0.00
C PHE A 37 18.51 12.20 -0.06
N SER A 38 18.89 11.29 -0.97
CA SER A 38 20.27 10.84 -1.16
C SER A 38 21.19 11.99 -1.60
N VAL A 39 20.75 12.80 -2.57
CA VAL A 39 21.54 13.93 -3.07
C VAL A 39 21.67 15.01 -2.00
N THR A 40 20.57 15.40 -1.36
CA THR A 40 20.57 16.42 -0.30
C THR A 40 21.43 15.98 0.87
N SER A 41 21.29 14.75 1.34
CA SER A 41 22.11 14.24 2.45
C SER A 41 23.60 14.20 2.08
N SER A 42 23.94 13.79 0.86
CA SER A 42 25.32 13.80 0.39
C SER A 42 25.92 15.21 0.33
N VAL A 43 25.13 16.22 -0.03
CA VAL A 43 25.58 17.62 -0.08
C VAL A 43 25.67 18.24 1.32
N THR A 44 24.81 17.84 2.25
CA THR A 44 24.83 18.34 3.63
C THR A 44 25.99 17.77 4.43
N TYR A 45 26.30 16.49 4.28
CA TYR A 45 27.39 15.80 5.00
C TYR A 45 28.61 15.61 4.10
N THR A 46 29.22 16.71 3.65
CA THR A 46 30.45 16.69 2.87
C THR A 46 31.43 17.76 3.34
N HIS A 47 32.72 17.43 3.30
CA HIS A 47 33.80 18.41 3.44
C HIS A 47 34.28 18.94 2.08
N ASP A 48 33.84 18.32 0.97
CA ASP A 48 34.24 18.66 -0.38
C ASP A 48 33.36 19.76 -1.00
N ALA A 49 33.75 20.25 -2.17
CA ALA A 49 32.94 21.19 -2.94
C ALA A 49 31.53 20.64 -3.23
N VAL A 50 30.51 21.46 -3.01
CA VAL A 50 29.08 21.10 -3.17
C VAL A 50 28.78 20.55 -4.57
N PHE A 51 29.27 21.22 -5.61
CA PHE A 51 29.02 20.81 -6.99
C PHE A 51 29.63 19.44 -7.31
N ALA A 52 30.89 19.21 -6.91
CA ALA A 52 31.58 17.94 -7.13
C ALA A 52 30.87 16.80 -6.38
N THR A 53 30.44 17.06 -5.13
CA THR A 53 29.71 16.09 -4.31
C THR A 53 28.35 15.75 -4.91
N MET A 54 27.62 16.74 -5.42
CA MET A 54 26.33 16.54 -6.10
C MET A 54 26.49 15.65 -7.34
N VAL A 55 27.46 15.94 -8.20
CA VAL A 55 27.74 15.13 -9.40
C VAL A 55 28.14 13.70 -9.01
N LYS A 56 28.99 13.55 -7.99
CA LYS A 56 29.41 12.24 -7.46
C LYS A 56 28.22 11.44 -6.92
N SER A 57 27.32 12.08 -6.18
CA SER A 57 26.12 11.45 -5.61
C SER A 57 25.17 10.99 -6.70
N ILE A 58 24.87 11.84 -7.68
CA ILE A 58 24.03 11.48 -8.83
C ILE A 58 24.67 10.34 -9.63
N GLY A 59 25.98 10.43 -9.89
CA GLY A 59 26.73 9.36 -10.57
C GLY A 59 26.69 8.03 -9.81
N ALA A 60 26.83 8.06 -8.48
CA ALA A 60 26.74 6.87 -7.63
C ALA A 60 25.35 6.24 -7.66
N ILE A 61 24.29 7.04 -7.64
CA ILE A 61 22.90 6.57 -7.77
C ILE A 61 22.71 5.87 -9.13
N VAL A 62 23.15 6.50 -10.23
CA VAL A 62 23.00 5.93 -11.58
C VAL A 62 23.78 4.63 -11.70
N LEU A 63 25.03 4.59 -11.22
CA LEU A 63 25.85 3.39 -11.22
C LEU A 63 25.21 2.27 -10.38
N ALA A 64 24.69 2.61 -9.20
CA ALA A 64 24.01 1.65 -8.33
C ALA A 64 22.74 1.10 -8.98
N ALA A 65 21.96 1.94 -9.66
CA ALA A 65 20.80 1.51 -10.45
C ALA A 65 21.19 0.54 -11.57
N ILE A 66 22.28 0.83 -12.31
CA ILE A 66 22.81 -0.06 -13.36
C ILE A 66 23.22 -1.41 -12.76
N ILE A 67 23.98 -1.40 -11.66
CA ILE A 67 24.39 -2.63 -10.95
C ILE A 67 23.17 -3.44 -10.52
N GLY A 68 22.19 -2.78 -9.91
CA GLY A 68 20.92 -3.40 -9.51
C GLY A 68 20.19 -4.04 -10.69
N CYS A 69 20.09 -3.33 -11.81
CA CYS A 69 19.49 -3.86 -13.04
C CYS A 69 20.25 -5.06 -13.61
N VAL A 70 21.58 -5.02 -13.64
CA VAL A 70 22.43 -6.12 -14.14
C VAL A 70 22.27 -7.36 -13.25
N ILE A 71 22.31 -7.21 -11.93
CA ILE A 71 22.10 -8.31 -10.99
C ILE A 71 20.67 -8.84 -11.13
N GLY A 72 19.65 -7.96 -11.16
CA GLY A 72 18.26 -8.35 -11.36
C GLY A 72 18.02 -9.10 -12.67
N TRP A 73 18.74 -8.71 -13.74
CA TRP A 73 18.72 -9.41 -15.02
C TRP A 73 19.39 -10.78 -14.92
N LEU A 74 20.49 -10.93 -14.17
CA LEU A 74 21.11 -12.24 -13.92
C LEU A 74 20.19 -13.18 -13.12
N LEU A 75 19.50 -12.65 -12.10
CA LEU A 75 18.48 -13.38 -11.34
C LEU A 75 17.31 -13.85 -12.19
N ARG A 76 17.12 -13.31 -13.40
CA ARG A 76 16.08 -13.75 -14.32
C ARG A 76 16.21 -15.25 -14.65
N TRP A 77 17.43 -15.75 -14.78
CA TRP A 77 17.69 -17.15 -15.19
C TRP A 77 17.77 -18.15 -14.04
N PHE A 78 17.91 -17.68 -12.79
CA PHE A 78 18.03 -18.51 -11.58
C PHE A 78 16.96 -18.09 -10.56
N PRO A 79 16.06 -18.97 -10.05
CA PRO A 79 16.00 -20.43 -10.17
C PRO A 79 15.02 -20.94 -11.24
N LYS A 80 15.42 -22.00 -11.96
CA LYS A 80 14.62 -22.69 -12.99
C LYS A 80 13.35 -23.29 -12.36
N ASN A 81 12.22 -23.22 -13.07
CA ASN A 81 10.87 -23.51 -12.57
C ASN A 81 10.54 -25.01 -12.38
N ASP A 82 11.56 -25.84 -12.10
CA ASP A 82 11.47 -27.31 -12.19
C ASP A 82 11.04 -27.96 -10.86
N ASN A 83 11.08 -27.22 -9.74
CA ASN A 83 10.93 -27.80 -8.40
C ASN A 83 9.76 -27.22 -7.57
N ARG A 84 9.18 -28.04 -6.69
CA ARG A 84 8.12 -27.65 -5.72
C ARG A 84 8.54 -26.52 -4.76
N HIS A 85 9.85 -26.36 -4.50
CA HIS A 85 10.40 -25.34 -3.60
C HIS A 85 10.88 -24.06 -4.32
N THR A 86 10.61 -23.90 -5.61
CA THR A 86 11.08 -22.77 -6.42
C THR A 86 10.65 -21.42 -5.84
N HIS A 87 9.47 -21.32 -5.22
CA HIS A 87 8.97 -20.06 -4.63
C HIS A 87 9.81 -19.60 -3.44
N PHE A 88 10.20 -20.52 -2.55
CA PHE A 88 11.05 -20.21 -1.40
C PHE A 88 12.47 -19.85 -1.84
N ALA A 89 13.01 -20.53 -2.86
CA ALA A 89 14.30 -20.18 -3.44
C ALA A 89 14.29 -18.77 -4.05
N ARG A 90 13.23 -18.40 -4.79
CA ARG A 90 13.06 -17.06 -5.36
C ARG A 90 13.00 -15.98 -4.27
N PHE A 91 12.27 -16.23 -3.19
CA PHE A 91 12.22 -15.35 -2.02
C PHE A 91 13.60 -15.14 -1.40
N LEU A 92 14.32 -16.23 -1.10
CA LEU A 92 15.64 -16.14 -0.49
C LEU A 92 16.66 -15.45 -1.38
N VAL A 93 16.65 -15.73 -2.69
CA VAL A 93 17.60 -15.16 -3.64
C VAL A 93 17.39 -13.65 -3.81
N ILE A 94 16.15 -13.16 -3.87
CA ILE A 94 15.89 -11.70 -3.87
C ILE A 94 16.32 -11.08 -2.54
N ALA A 95 15.95 -11.68 -1.41
CA ALA A 95 16.28 -11.15 -0.09
C ALA A 95 17.81 -11.08 0.14
N SER A 96 18.53 -12.16 -0.17
CA SER A 96 19.99 -12.23 0.03
C SER A 96 20.75 -11.33 -0.93
N SER A 97 20.36 -11.27 -2.21
CA SER A 97 21.01 -10.39 -3.19
C SER A 97 20.77 -8.91 -2.87
N THR A 98 19.56 -8.54 -2.45
CA THR A 98 19.24 -7.18 -2.03
C THR A 98 20.06 -6.78 -0.81
N TYR A 99 20.12 -7.65 0.21
CA TYR A 99 20.94 -7.43 1.40
C TYR A 99 22.44 -7.29 1.05
N ALA A 100 22.96 -8.16 0.19
CA ALA A 100 24.36 -8.12 -0.24
C ALA A 100 24.71 -6.80 -0.96
N VAL A 101 23.85 -6.33 -1.86
CA VAL A 101 24.08 -5.08 -2.60
C VAL A 101 24.03 -3.87 -1.67
N ILE A 102 23.05 -3.82 -0.74
CA ILE A 102 22.94 -2.74 0.25
C ILE A 102 24.18 -2.69 1.15
N THR A 103 24.58 -3.83 1.72
CA THR A 103 25.75 -3.90 2.61
C THR A 103 27.04 -3.58 1.85
N SER A 104 27.19 -4.04 0.61
CA SER A 104 28.38 -3.74 -0.21
C SER A 104 28.52 -2.23 -0.45
N MET A 105 27.42 -1.55 -0.80
CA MET A 105 27.43 -0.10 -1.02
C MET A 105 27.61 0.68 0.28
N LEU A 106 27.08 0.17 1.40
CA LEU A 106 27.33 0.73 2.73
C LEU A 106 28.82 0.70 3.10
N VAL A 107 29.50 -0.42 2.86
CA VAL A 107 30.96 -0.55 3.10
C VAL A 107 31.78 0.37 2.19
N LEU A 108 31.31 0.63 0.97
CA LEU A 108 31.91 1.60 0.05
C LEU A 108 31.64 3.07 0.43
N GLY A 109 30.89 3.34 1.49
CA GLY A 109 30.56 4.69 1.97
C GLY A 109 29.36 5.34 1.28
N TYR A 110 28.57 4.58 0.51
CA TYR A 110 27.38 5.07 -0.20
C TYR A 110 26.11 4.33 0.26
N PRO A 111 25.54 4.68 1.44
CA PRO A 111 24.40 3.95 2.00
C PRO A 111 23.13 4.01 1.13
N PHE A 112 22.78 5.20 0.62
CA PHE A 112 21.51 5.40 -0.10
C PHE A 112 21.50 4.81 -1.53
N PRO A 113 22.57 4.93 -2.34
CA PRO A 113 22.63 4.25 -3.63
C PRO A 113 22.44 2.72 -3.53
N GLY A 114 22.87 2.08 -2.44
CA GLY A 114 22.61 0.65 -2.20
C GLY A 114 21.12 0.30 -2.14
N ILE A 115 20.30 1.16 -1.53
CA ILE A 115 18.84 0.97 -1.45
C ILE A 115 18.22 1.09 -2.85
N VAL A 116 18.67 2.07 -3.65
CA VAL A 116 18.24 2.25 -5.04
C VAL A 116 18.57 1.01 -5.89
N ALA A 117 19.79 0.48 -5.76
CA ALA A 117 20.20 -0.74 -6.45
C ALA A 117 19.34 -1.95 -6.08
N GLY A 118 19.02 -2.12 -4.79
CA GLY A 118 18.09 -3.16 -4.32
C GLY A 118 16.69 -3.03 -4.91
N LEU A 119 16.15 -1.82 -5.01
CA LEU A 119 14.86 -1.57 -5.67
C LEU A 119 14.89 -1.94 -7.15
N CYS A 120 15.90 -1.47 -7.89
CA CYS A 120 16.07 -1.80 -9.32
C CYS A 120 16.21 -3.32 -9.53
N LEU A 121 16.99 -4.00 -8.69
CA LEU A 121 17.15 -5.45 -8.71
C LEU A 121 15.81 -6.17 -8.54
N CYS A 122 15.02 -5.79 -7.53
CA CYS A 122 13.69 -6.36 -7.28
C CYS A 122 12.73 -6.12 -8.47
N CYS A 123 12.72 -4.91 -9.02
CA CYS A 123 11.89 -4.58 -10.19
C CYS A 123 12.27 -5.41 -11.41
N VAL A 124 13.56 -5.52 -11.74
CA VAL A 124 14.01 -6.25 -12.93
C VAL A 124 13.84 -7.76 -12.78
N SER A 125 14.21 -8.34 -11.64
CA SER A 125 14.12 -9.79 -11.40
C SER A 125 12.68 -10.32 -11.46
N THR A 126 11.72 -9.55 -10.95
CA THR A 126 10.31 -9.96 -10.91
C THR A 126 9.61 -9.90 -12.27
N THR A 127 10.12 -9.16 -13.25
CA THR A 127 9.48 -9.00 -14.58
C THR A 127 9.27 -10.33 -15.31
N GLN A 128 10.31 -11.17 -15.43
CA GLN A 128 10.22 -12.47 -16.11
C GLN A 128 9.44 -13.49 -15.30
N TRP A 129 9.60 -13.46 -13.98
CA TRP A 129 8.92 -14.42 -13.12
C TRP A 129 7.40 -14.26 -13.16
N ARG A 130 6.90 -13.05 -13.51
CA ARG A 130 5.48 -12.80 -13.81
C ARG A 130 5.04 -13.47 -15.09
N GLU A 131 5.87 -13.44 -16.13
CA GLU A 131 5.60 -14.02 -17.45
C GLU A 131 5.67 -15.56 -17.41
N ASP A 132 6.72 -16.11 -16.78
CA ASP A 132 6.98 -17.54 -16.75
C ASP A 132 6.01 -18.33 -15.83
N ASN A 133 5.57 -17.73 -14.71
CA ASN A 133 4.71 -18.42 -13.74
C ASN A 133 3.79 -17.46 -12.97
N PRO A 134 2.65 -17.04 -13.56
CA PRO A 134 1.75 -16.06 -12.97
C PRO A 134 1.05 -16.56 -11.69
N LYS A 135 0.91 -17.87 -11.49
CA LYS A 135 0.36 -18.44 -10.24
C LYS A 135 1.41 -18.42 -9.12
N GLY A 136 2.65 -18.75 -9.46
CA GLY A 136 3.76 -18.78 -8.51
C GLY A 136 4.12 -17.42 -7.90
N ILE A 137 3.93 -16.34 -8.63
CA ILE A 137 4.26 -15.01 -8.11
C ILE A 137 3.31 -14.54 -7.02
N LYS A 138 2.04 -14.98 -7.03
CA LYS A 138 1.09 -14.65 -5.96
C LYS A 138 1.55 -15.19 -4.61
N VAL A 139 2.14 -16.38 -4.60
CA VAL A 139 2.71 -16.99 -3.37
C VAL A 139 3.89 -16.15 -2.87
N LEU A 140 4.79 -15.74 -3.78
CA LEU A 140 5.93 -14.89 -3.43
C LEU A 140 5.50 -13.53 -2.87
N VAL A 141 4.52 -12.88 -3.51
CA VAL A 141 3.95 -11.62 -3.04
C VAL A 141 3.35 -11.80 -1.64
N HIS A 142 2.58 -12.86 -1.41
CA HIS A 142 1.99 -13.14 -0.11
C HIS A 142 3.05 -13.41 0.98
N GLN A 143 4.17 -14.05 0.64
CA GLN A 143 5.28 -14.24 1.58
C GLN A 143 5.93 -12.93 2.00
N TYR A 144 6.19 -12.02 1.04
CA TYR A 144 6.71 -10.69 1.36
C TYR A 144 5.69 -9.83 2.10
N ASP A 145 4.41 -9.98 1.80
CA ASP A 145 3.33 -9.28 2.49
C ASP A 145 3.25 -9.70 3.96
N ASN A 146 3.29 -11.02 4.23
CA ASN A 146 3.35 -11.54 5.59
C ASN A 146 4.62 -11.08 6.33
N LEU A 147 5.80 -11.12 5.68
CA LEU A 147 7.03 -10.61 6.28
C LEU A 147 6.91 -9.12 6.61
N TRP A 148 6.32 -8.35 5.71
CA TRP A 148 6.10 -6.91 5.89
C TRP A 148 5.20 -6.63 7.08
N TYR A 149 4.02 -7.25 7.14
CA TYR A 149 3.03 -6.98 8.19
C TYR A 149 3.42 -7.56 9.56
N PHE A 150 3.95 -8.79 9.62
CA PHE A 150 4.25 -9.44 10.90
C PHE A 150 5.61 -9.06 11.47
N VAL A 151 6.58 -8.71 10.62
CA VAL A 151 7.96 -8.45 11.08
C VAL A 151 8.37 -7.00 10.83
N ALA A 152 8.35 -6.54 9.57
CA ALA A 152 8.95 -5.25 9.21
C ALA A 152 8.20 -4.07 9.83
N VAL A 153 6.86 -4.06 9.77
CA VAL A 153 6.03 -2.97 10.29
C VAL A 153 6.18 -2.82 11.82
N PRO A 154 5.97 -3.86 12.65
CA PRO A 154 6.17 -3.74 14.10
C PRO A 154 7.60 -3.33 14.47
N LEU A 155 8.61 -3.90 13.80
CA LEU A 155 10.01 -3.59 14.07
C LEU A 155 10.34 -2.14 13.72
N LEU A 156 9.91 -1.64 12.56
CA LEU A 156 10.15 -0.26 12.14
C LEU A 156 9.53 0.72 13.13
N PHE A 157 8.26 0.54 13.50
CA PHE A 157 7.60 1.46 14.44
C PHE A 157 8.15 1.33 15.88
N SER A 158 8.54 0.12 16.30
CA SER A 158 9.18 -0.08 17.61
C SER A 158 10.55 0.59 17.68
N LEU A 159 11.37 0.47 16.63
CA LEU A 159 12.70 1.08 16.59
C LEU A 159 12.61 2.61 16.49
N VAL A 160 11.71 3.12 15.66
CA VAL A 160 11.45 4.56 15.55
C VAL A 160 10.97 5.13 16.89
N GLY A 161 10.03 4.45 17.56
CA GLY A 161 9.57 4.84 18.89
C GLY A 161 10.68 4.78 19.94
N TYR A 162 11.57 3.77 19.87
CA TYR A 162 12.71 3.66 20.77
C TYR A 162 13.72 4.79 20.60
N THR A 163 13.94 5.26 19.36
CA THR A 163 14.85 6.38 19.09
C THR A 163 14.30 7.75 19.48
N PHE A 164 13.01 7.83 19.81
CA PHE A 164 12.32 9.09 20.08
C PHE A 164 12.29 9.39 21.58
N ASP A 165 12.80 10.55 21.96
CA ASP A 165 12.87 11.01 23.34
C ASP A 165 12.19 12.37 23.47
N PHE A 166 11.14 12.43 24.30
CA PHE A 166 10.31 13.63 24.50
C PHE A 166 11.05 14.72 25.28
N ASP A 167 12.00 14.34 26.16
CA ASP A 167 12.66 15.28 27.07
C ASP A 167 13.66 16.18 26.34
N GLN A 168 14.07 15.80 25.12
CA GLN A 168 15.01 16.56 24.30
C GLN A 168 14.34 17.66 23.45
N LEU A 169 13.00 17.73 23.39
CA LEU A 169 12.30 18.75 22.60
C LEU A 169 11.84 19.93 23.46
N SER A 170 12.31 21.13 23.12
CA SER A 170 11.81 22.37 23.71
C SER A 170 10.42 22.74 23.16
N ALA A 171 9.67 23.59 23.87
CA ALA A 171 8.37 24.08 23.39
C ALA A 171 8.45 24.81 22.03
N SER A 172 9.57 25.47 21.74
CA SER A 172 9.87 26.08 20.43
C SER A 172 9.97 25.05 19.31
N ASP A 173 10.56 23.88 19.60
CA ASP A 173 10.83 22.84 18.63
C ASP A 173 9.55 22.11 18.27
N TRP A 174 8.67 21.88 19.26
CA TRP A 174 7.31 21.41 19.04
C TRP A 174 6.52 22.31 18.10
N LYS A 175 6.56 23.62 18.32
CA LYS A 175 5.90 24.59 17.43
C LYS A 175 6.47 24.51 16.01
N THR A 176 7.79 24.45 15.88
CA THR A 176 8.48 24.35 14.59
C THR A 176 8.09 23.07 13.85
N ALA A 177 8.03 21.93 14.56
CA ALA A 177 7.61 20.64 14.02
C ALA A 177 6.20 20.71 13.43
N PHE A 178 5.21 21.17 14.19
CA PHE A 178 3.82 21.23 13.72
C PHE A 178 3.64 22.19 12.54
N VAL A 179 4.30 23.35 12.56
CA VAL A 179 4.26 24.29 11.43
C VAL A 179 4.88 23.66 10.18
N LEU A 180 6.04 23.02 10.31
CA LEU A 180 6.71 22.39 9.17
C LEU A 180 5.87 21.25 8.57
N ILE A 181 5.25 20.43 9.42
CA ILE A 181 4.35 19.35 9.01
C ILE A 181 3.13 19.92 8.30
N ALA A 182 2.48 20.96 8.84
CA ALA A 182 1.29 21.56 8.25
C ALA A 182 1.59 22.19 6.87
N VAL A 183 2.70 22.92 6.75
CA VAL A 183 3.13 23.54 5.49
C VAL A 183 3.48 22.46 4.45
N GLY A 184 4.28 21.46 4.84
CA GLY A 184 4.69 20.38 3.94
C GLY A 184 3.50 19.53 3.46
N CYS A 185 2.59 19.20 4.36
CA CYS A 185 1.32 18.52 4.05
C CYS A 185 0.47 19.32 3.06
N SER A 186 0.30 20.62 3.33
CA SER A 186 -0.51 21.50 2.48
C SER A 186 0.07 21.63 1.07
N PHE A 187 1.39 21.87 0.97
CA PHE A 187 2.08 21.92 -0.32
C PHE A 187 1.94 20.62 -1.10
N ARG A 188 2.02 19.47 -0.43
CA ARG A 188 1.87 18.16 -1.06
C ARG A 188 0.44 17.89 -1.53
N LEU A 189 -0.56 18.26 -0.73
CA LEU A 189 -1.96 18.16 -1.14
C LEU A 189 -2.23 19.04 -2.36
N ILE A 190 -1.77 20.30 -2.35
CA ILE A 190 -1.96 21.23 -3.46
C ILE A 190 -1.23 20.74 -4.71
N SER A 191 0.03 20.33 -4.61
CA SER A 191 0.78 19.82 -5.76
C SER A 191 0.19 18.53 -6.33
N ALA A 192 -0.24 17.59 -5.50
CA ALA A 192 -0.91 16.37 -5.95
C ALA A 192 -2.25 16.68 -6.66
N MET A 193 -2.99 17.67 -6.17
CA MET A 193 -4.18 18.17 -6.85
C MET A 193 -3.84 18.77 -8.22
N ILE A 194 -2.89 19.70 -8.28
CA ILE A 194 -2.44 20.33 -9.53
C ILE A 194 -2.04 19.29 -10.58
N LEU A 195 -1.24 18.29 -10.18
CA LEU A 195 -0.81 17.21 -11.09
C LEU A 195 -1.98 16.33 -11.54
N SER A 196 -2.92 16.05 -10.65
CA SER A 196 -4.05 15.18 -10.96
C SER A 196 -5.16 15.85 -11.78
N PHE A 197 -5.20 17.19 -11.87
CA PHE A 197 -6.09 17.89 -12.82
C PHE A 197 -5.82 17.50 -14.28
N CYS A 198 -4.58 17.12 -14.61
CA CYS A 198 -4.21 16.67 -15.96
C CYS A 198 -4.83 15.29 -16.31
N GLY A 199 -5.31 14.54 -15.31
CA GLY A 199 -5.71 13.13 -15.45
C GLY A 199 -7.18 12.84 -15.76
N HIS A 200 -8.00 13.80 -16.18
CA HIS A 200 -9.46 13.62 -16.37
C HIS A 200 -10.17 13.02 -15.13
N PHE A 201 -9.70 13.36 -13.93
CA PHE A 201 -10.31 12.93 -12.65
C PHE A 201 -11.30 13.98 -12.15
N ASN A 202 -12.33 13.53 -11.43
CA ASN A 202 -13.23 14.46 -10.73
C ASN A 202 -12.50 15.05 -9.51
N ILE A 203 -12.86 16.26 -9.05
CA ILE A 203 -12.22 16.94 -7.91
C ILE A 203 -12.21 16.04 -6.65
N TYR A 204 -13.27 15.27 -6.46
CA TYR A 204 -13.36 14.32 -5.35
C TYR A 204 -12.46 13.09 -5.50
N GLU A 205 -12.31 12.57 -6.72
CA GLU A 205 -11.35 11.49 -7.02
C GLU A 205 -9.92 12.01 -6.86
N GLN A 206 -9.68 13.24 -7.30
CA GLN A 206 -8.43 13.99 -7.16
C GLN A 206 -8.04 14.13 -5.69
N LEU A 207 -9.00 14.41 -4.81
CA LEU A 207 -8.79 14.47 -3.38
C LEU A 207 -8.37 13.12 -2.81
N ILE A 208 -9.02 12.03 -3.21
CA ILE A 208 -8.61 10.69 -2.79
C ILE A 208 -7.21 10.36 -3.30
N LEU A 209 -6.92 10.64 -4.58
CA LEU A 209 -5.59 10.47 -5.14
C LEU A 209 -4.54 11.27 -4.34
N ALA A 210 -4.80 12.55 -4.07
CA ALA A 210 -3.91 13.41 -3.30
C ALA A 210 -3.70 12.91 -1.86
N LEU A 211 -4.76 12.40 -1.21
CA LEU A 211 -4.68 11.81 0.14
C LEU A 211 -3.95 10.48 0.15
N THR A 212 -4.07 9.66 -0.88
CA THR A 212 -3.31 8.41 -0.99
C THR A 212 -1.83 8.66 -1.27
N LEU A 213 -1.53 9.75 -1.97
CA LEU A 213 -0.19 10.27 -2.18
C LEU A 213 0.31 11.09 -0.99
N MET A 214 -0.48 11.34 0.06
CA MET A 214 0.08 11.97 1.25
C MET A 214 1.19 11.08 1.81
N PRO A 215 2.28 11.71 2.30
CA PRO A 215 3.43 10.98 2.75
C PRO A 215 2.99 10.21 4.00
N LYS A 216 2.88 8.89 3.86
CA LYS A 216 2.80 7.99 5.02
C LYS A 216 4.13 7.95 5.79
N ALA A 217 5.15 8.65 5.26
CA ALA A 217 6.42 8.98 5.89
C ALA A 217 7.17 7.77 6.52
N THR A 218 6.79 6.56 6.14
CA THR A 218 7.45 5.31 6.54
C THR A 218 8.85 5.22 5.95
N VAL A 219 9.02 5.61 4.68
CA VAL A 219 10.35 5.71 4.04
C VAL A 219 11.19 6.77 4.75
N GLN A 220 10.59 7.90 5.14
CA GLN A 220 11.30 8.97 5.85
C GLN A 220 11.75 8.52 7.24
N CYS A 221 10.87 7.87 8.02
CA CYS A 221 11.24 7.31 9.33
C CYS A 221 12.26 6.17 9.24
N ALA A 222 12.24 5.37 8.17
CA ALA A 222 13.25 4.34 7.98
C ALA A 222 14.63 4.94 7.64
N LEU A 223 14.67 6.04 6.88
CA LEU A 223 15.90 6.68 6.43
C LEU A 223 16.45 7.69 7.45
N ALA A 224 15.60 8.37 8.23
CA ALA A 224 16.00 9.44 9.13
C ALA A 224 17.09 9.02 10.14
N PRO A 225 17.01 7.85 10.81
CA PRO A 225 18.07 7.39 11.72
C PRO A 225 19.44 7.22 11.04
N SER A 226 19.48 6.93 9.74
CA SER A 226 20.75 6.81 9.00
C SER A 226 21.48 8.15 8.87
N LEU A 227 20.78 9.29 8.95
CA LEU A 227 21.41 10.60 8.99
C LEU A 227 22.28 10.79 10.24
N ILE A 228 21.85 10.22 11.37
CA ILE A 228 22.62 10.26 12.62
C ILE A 228 23.96 9.55 12.43
N LEU A 229 24.00 8.45 11.68
CA LEU A 229 25.26 7.76 11.37
C LEU A 229 26.19 8.65 10.51
N MET A 230 25.64 9.42 9.57
CA MET A 230 26.42 10.35 8.74
C MET A 230 26.99 11.53 9.54
N THR A 231 26.33 11.92 10.65
CA THR A 231 26.85 12.98 11.55
C THR A 231 28.09 12.57 12.35
N ALA A 232 28.52 11.31 12.30
CA ALA A 232 29.73 10.87 13.02
C ALA A 232 30.98 11.68 12.63
N GLY A 233 31.06 12.18 11.40
CA GLY A 233 32.11 13.10 10.94
C GLY A 233 31.82 14.59 11.14
N PHE A 234 30.60 14.96 11.55
CA PHE A 234 30.12 16.34 11.62
C PHE A 234 29.41 16.61 12.97
N PRO A 235 30.16 16.75 14.07
CA PRO A 235 29.58 16.90 15.41
C PRO A 235 28.71 18.16 15.54
N GLU A 236 29.04 19.22 14.80
CA GLU A 236 28.29 20.47 14.74
C GLU A 236 26.87 20.34 14.16
N LEU A 237 26.66 19.40 13.24
CA LEU A 237 25.36 19.13 12.61
C LEU A 237 24.51 18.13 13.41
N ARG A 238 25.07 17.49 14.43
CA ARG A 238 24.43 16.39 15.14
C ARG A 238 23.11 16.78 15.81
N GLU A 239 23.08 17.91 16.50
CA GLU A 239 21.87 18.39 17.19
C GLU A 239 20.78 18.80 16.21
N GLN A 240 21.13 19.49 15.11
CA GLN A 240 20.19 19.83 14.05
C GLN A 240 19.62 18.57 13.37
N THR A 241 20.47 17.57 13.16
CA THR A 241 20.07 16.30 12.55
C THR A 241 19.11 15.53 13.45
N LYS A 242 19.40 15.45 14.77
CA LYS A 242 18.47 14.85 15.74
C LYS A 242 17.12 15.54 15.72
N LEU A 243 17.08 16.87 15.70
CA LEU A 243 15.84 17.64 15.61
C LEU A 243 15.06 17.30 14.33
N ILE A 244 15.73 17.21 13.17
CA ILE A 244 15.09 16.79 11.91
C ILE A 244 14.50 15.38 12.02
N VAL A 245 15.25 14.43 12.61
CA VAL A 245 14.78 13.07 12.84
C VAL A 245 13.52 13.08 13.71
N TYR A 246 13.52 13.82 14.82
CA TYR A 246 12.34 13.94 15.69
C TYR A 246 11.13 14.56 14.98
N ILE A 247 11.33 15.59 14.15
CA ILE A 247 10.25 16.15 13.35
C ILE A 247 9.68 15.10 12.39
N CYS A 248 10.52 14.28 11.74
CA CYS A 248 10.05 13.18 10.87
C CYS A 248 9.20 12.16 11.66
N ILE A 249 9.59 11.83 12.89
CA ILE A 249 8.86 10.89 13.75
C ILE A 249 7.50 11.47 14.16
N ILE A 250 7.46 12.72 14.62
CA ILE A 250 6.22 13.43 14.95
C ILE A 250 5.32 13.53 13.71
N ALA A 251 5.89 13.80 12.55
CA ALA A 251 5.16 13.86 11.28
C ALA A 251 4.44 12.55 10.98
N VAL A 252 5.11 11.40 11.11
CA VAL A 252 4.49 10.08 10.92
C VAL A 252 3.39 9.83 11.96
N MET A 253 3.69 10.11 13.22
CA MET A 253 2.78 9.85 14.34
C MET A 253 1.46 10.59 14.19
N VAL A 254 1.50 11.84 13.70
CA VAL A 254 0.30 12.67 13.48
C VAL A 254 -0.34 12.38 12.12
N THR A 255 0.44 12.31 11.05
CA THR A 255 -0.09 12.27 9.68
C THR A 255 -0.68 10.91 9.33
N SER A 256 -0.08 9.81 9.80
CA SER A 256 -0.56 8.45 9.49
C SER A 256 -2.01 8.21 9.93
N PRO A 257 -2.39 8.42 11.21
CA PRO A 257 -3.77 8.20 11.64
C PRO A 257 -4.75 9.18 10.99
N VAL A 258 -4.37 10.45 10.79
CA VAL A 258 -5.22 11.46 10.15
C VAL A 258 -5.54 11.05 8.70
N VAL A 259 -4.54 10.63 7.93
CA VAL A 259 -4.73 10.19 6.54
C VAL A 259 -5.54 8.91 6.47
N GLU A 260 -5.34 7.96 7.40
CA GLU A 260 -6.09 6.70 7.43
C GLU A 260 -7.58 6.91 7.75
N ILE A 261 -7.88 7.69 8.79
CA ILE A 261 -9.26 8.07 9.12
C ILE A 261 -9.93 8.78 7.94
N LEU A 262 -9.21 9.71 7.30
CA LEU A 262 -9.76 10.44 6.17
C LEU A 262 -10.00 9.54 4.96
N LEU A 263 -9.09 8.60 4.66
CA LEU A 263 -9.29 7.62 3.57
C LEU A 263 -10.42 6.64 3.86
N ASP A 264 -10.60 6.21 5.11
CA ASP A 264 -11.67 5.29 5.49
C ASP A 264 -13.06 5.95 5.41
N ILE A 265 -13.16 7.24 5.75
CA ILE A 265 -14.42 7.99 5.63
C ILE A 265 -14.71 8.35 4.17
N LEU A 266 -13.68 8.81 3.44
CA LEU A 266 -13.84 9.42 2.13
C LEU A 266 -13.87 8.39 1.00
N GLY A 267 -13.09 7.31 1.13
CA GLY A 267 -12.99 6.22 0.15
C GLY A 267 -14.34 5.65 -0.28
N PRO A 268 -15.16 5.09 0.63
CA PRO A 268 -16.46 4.49 0.28
C PRO A 268 -17.53 5.52 -0.11
N ARG A 269 -17.39 6.78 0.31
CA ARG A 269 -18.39 7.84 0.02
C ARG A 269 -18.22 8.47 -1.36
N ILE A 270 -17.00 8.48 -1.89
CA ILE A 270 -16.66 9.26 -3.09
C ILE A 270 -16.37 8.38 -4.31
N LEU A 271 -15.76 7.21 -4.12
CA LEU A 271 -15.41 6.35 -5.25
C LEU A 271 -16.64 5.63 -5.78
N ARG A 272 -16.93 5.81 -7.07
CA ARG A 272 -18.00 5.07 -7.75
C ARG A 272 -17.69 3.58 -7.75
N ILE A 273 -18.68 2.79 -7.37
CA ILE A 273 -18.67 1.33 -7.45
C ILE A 273 -18.84 0.95 -8.92
N LYS A 274 -18.04 0.00 -9.41
CA LYS A 274 -18.28 -0.59 -10.73
C LYS A 274 -19.53 -1.46 -10.68
N GLU A 275 -20.61 -1.04 -11.34
CA GLU A 275 -21.73 -1.93 -11.66
C GLU A 275 -21.20 -3.10 -12.50
N GLY A 276 -21.47 -4.34 -12.06
CA GLY A 276 -21.12 -5.56 -12.80
C GLY A 276 -20.02 -6.44 -12.18
N THR A 277 -19.37 -6.05 -11.08
CA THR A 277 -18.46 -6.96 -10.32
C THR A 277 -19.05 -7.42 -8.99
N SER A 278 -20.36 -7.20 -8.79
CA SER A 278 -21.15 -7.67 -7.64
C SER A 278 -21.70 -9.10 -7.83
N LEU A 279 -21.09 -9.93 -8.69
CA LEU A 279 -21.44 -11.35 -8.71
C LEU A 279 -20.96 -12.06 -7.44
N TYR A 280 -19.88 -11.60 -6.81
CA TYR A 280 -19.40 -12.18 -5.55
C TYR A 280 -20.30 -11.86 -4.34
N ASN A 281 -21.13 -10.80 -4.43
CA ASN A 281 -22.08 -10.47 -3.36
C ASN A 281 -23.53 -10.93 -3.67
N ARG A 282 -23.76 -11.58 -4.82
CA ARG A 282 -25.03 -12.29 -5.10
C ARG A 282 -24.96 -13.75 -4.67
N ASP A 283 -23.78 -14.36 -4.64
CA ASP A 283 -23.67 -15.78 -4.32
C ASP A 283 -23.81 -16.06 -2.83
N ILE A 284 -23.39 -15.15 -1.92
CA ILE A 284 -23.56 -15.36 -0.47
C ILE A 284 -25.04 -15.25 -0.06
N THR A 285 -25.82 -14.38 -0.71
CA THR A 285 -27.25 -14.18 -0.41
C THR A 285 -28.15 -15.16 -1.15
N ASN A 286 -27.73 -15.67 -2.32
CA ASN A 286 -28.49 -16.70 -3.04
C ASN A 286 -28.13 -18.11 -2.57
N SER A 287 -26.91 -18.39 -2.11
CA SER A 287 -26.54 -19.70 -1.56
C SER A 287 -27.19 -19.98 -0.20
N THR A 288 -27.59 -18.95 0.56
CA THR A 288 -28.36 -19.14 1.80
C THR A 288 -29.86 -19.27 1.59
N ILE A 289 -30.39 -18.97 0.39
CA ILE A 289 -31.83 -19.11 0.07
C ILE A 289 -32.08 -20.31 -0.86
N LEU A 290 -31.07 -20.78 -1.60
CA LEU A 290 -31.19 -21.92 -2.51
C LEU A 290 -30.78 -23.28 -1.90
N ASP A 291 -30.26 -23.31 -0.67
CA ASP A 291 -29.96 -24.56 0.05
C ASP A 291 -31.12 -25.05 0.95
N GLU A 292 -32.30 -24.40 0.91
CA GLU A 292 -33.49 -24.80 1.69
C GLU A 292 -34.75 -25.11 0.84
N VAL A 293 -34.62 -25.37 -0.46
CA VAL A 293 -35.76 -25.90 -1.24
C VAL A 293 -35.34 -27.09 -2.09
N ASP A 294 -35.94 -28.20 -1.71
CA ASP A 294 -35.68 -29.56 -2.14
C ASP A 294 -35.73 -29.77 -3.66
N SER A 295 -34.81 -30.64 -4.08
CA SER A 295 -34.68 -31.21 -5.40
C SER A 295 -35.87 -32.09 -5.79
N LYS A 296 -36.73 -31.60 -6.70
CA LYS A 296 -37.50 -32.32 -7.75
C LYS A 296 -38.78 -31.53 -8.12
N GLN A 297 -38.69 -30.53 -9.01
CA GLN A 297 -39.86 -30.17 -9.84
C GLN A 297 -39.66 -29.22 -11.03
N ASN A 298 -38.54 -28.52 -11.20
CA ASN A 298 -38.47 -27.43 -12.21
C ASN A 298 -37.64 -27.70 -13.47
N LEU A 299 -37.71 -28.92 -14.02
CA LEU A 299 -37.23 -29.21 -15.39
C LEU A 299 -38.32 -29.07 -16.48
N GLN A 300 -39.51 -28.56 -16.14
CA GLN A 300 -40.60 -28.35 -17.10
C GLN A 300 -41.05 -26.89 -17.26
N ILE A 301 -40.60 -25.93 -16.44
CA ILE A 301 -41.13 -24.55 -16.47
C ILE A 301 -40.31 -23.59 -17.37
N ILE A 302 -39.06 -23.91 -17.72
CA ILE A 302 -38.20 -22.98 -18.47
C ILE A 302 -38.49 -22.96 -19.99
N LYS A 303 -39.31 -23.88 -20.52
CA LYS A 303 -39.72 -23.88 -21.95
C LYS A 303 -40.95 -23.01 -22.25
N SER A 304 -41.55 -22.33 -21.28
CA SER A 304 -42.85 -21.65 -21.44
C SER A 304 -42.89 -20.22 -20.90
N SER A 305 -41.84 -19.42 -21.11
CA SER A 305 -41.93 -17.96 -20.94
C SER A 305 -41.02 -17.22 -21.92
N SER A 306 -41.18 -17.56 -23.20
CA SER A 306 -40.94 -16.61 -24.28
C SER A 306 -42.30 -16.00 -24.57
N ASN A 307 -42.54 -14.76 -24.13
CA ASN A 307 -43.37 -13.73 -24.79
C ASN A 307 -43.70 -12.57 -23.83
N ASN A 308 -43.41 -11.35 -24.29
CA ASN A 308 -43.87 -10.02 -23.82
C ASN A 308 -43.30 -9.58 -22.45
N THR A 309 -42.83 -8.35 -22.22
CA THR A 309 -43.24 -7.03 -22.74
C THR A 309 -42.16 -6.00 -22.38
N THR A 310 -42.04 -4.96 -23.21
CA THR A 310 -41.25 -3.73 -23.03
C THR A 310 -41.47 -3.01 -21.70
N LEU A 311 -40.40 -2.65 -20.96
CA LEU A 311 -40.39 -1.51 -20.04
C LEU A 311 -38.96 -0.99 -19.76
N ASN A 312 -38.67 0.18 -20.33
CA ASN A 312 -37.76 1.24 -19.86
C ASN A 312 -36.59 0.88 -18.92
N ASN A 313 -35.39 0.70 -19.49
CA ASN A 313 -34.13 0.89 -18.77
C ASN A 313 -33.52 2.27 -19.10
N ARG A 314 -34.03 3.32 -18.45
CA ARG A 314 -33.27 4.52 -18.11
C ARG A 314 -33.39 4.69 -16.60
N VAL A 315 -32.38 4.26 -15.86
CA VAL A 315 -32.17 4.75 -14.49
C VAL A 315 -30.92 5.61 -14.55
N ILE A 316 -31.17 6.91 -14.62
CA ILE A 316 -30.21 7.97 -14.37
C ILE A 316 -29.95 7.95 -12.86
N TYR A 317 -28.71 7.72 -12.43
CA TYR A 317 -28.34 8.07 -11.06
C TYR A 317 -27.79 9.50 -11.08
N GLU A 318 -28.69 10.43 -10.76
CA GLU A 318 -28.37 11.81 -10.40
C GLU A 318 -27.46 11.85 -9.17
N LEU A 319 -26.57 12.86 -9.12
CA LEU A 319 -25.81 13.21 -7.93
C LEU A 319 -26.77 13.44 -6.76
N ASN A 320 -26.47 12.90 -5.57
CA ASN A 320 -27.14 13.34 -4.35
C ASN A 320 -26.65 14.76 -4.00
N PRO A 321 -27.47 15.83 -4.12
CA PRO A 321 -27.01 17.20 -3.95
C PRO A 321 -27.12 17.71 -2.51
N ASN A 322 -27.68 16.95 -1.56
CA ASN A 322 -28.04 17.51 -0.25
C ASN A 322 -27.27 16.87 0.90
N PHE A 323 -26.34 17.66 1.43
CA PHE A 323 -25.81 17.58 2.78
C PHE A 323 -26.98 17.60 3.78
N VAL A 324 -27.24 16.49 4.48
CA VAL A 324 -28.11 16.47 5.67
C VAL A 324 -27.40 15.68 6.77
N PRO A 325 -27.18 16.24 7.97
CA PRO A 325 -26.63 15.49 9.09
C PRO A 325 -27.69 14.52 9.65
N ILE A 326 -27.32 13.26 9.87
CA ILE A 326 -28.22 12.26 10.46
C ILE A 326 -28.27 12.50 11.98
N ASN A 327 -29.46 12.79 12.49
CA ASN A 327 -29.76 12.96 13.91
C ASN A 327 -29.83 11.59 14.59
N ILE A 328 -29.17 11.45 15.75
CA ILE A 328 -29.08 10.18 16.49
C ILE A 328 -30.31 10.05 17.40
N SER A 329 -31.42 9.56 16.86
CA SER A 329 -32.51 9.02 17.66
C SER A 329 -33.46 8.19 16.80
N GLU A 330 -33.70 6.95 17.22
CA GLU A 330 -34.71 6.01 16.71
C GLU A 330 -34.39 5.26 15.39
N ASN A 331 -33.84 4.05 15.50
CA ASN A 331 -34.69 2.84 15.38
C ASN A 331 -33.93 1.53 15.69
N ARG A 332 -34.66 0.62 16.33
CA ARG A 332 -34.20 -0.68 16.85
C ARG A 332 -33.90 -1.68 15.73
N TYR A 333 -32.74 -2.34 15.80
CA TYR A 333 -32.49 -3.59 15.06
C TYR A 333 -33.30 -4.73 15.72
N PRO A 334 -34.04 -5.58 14.98
CA PRO A 334 -34.62 -6.78 15.55
C PRO A 334 -33.51 -7.81 15.82
N LYS A 335 -33.46 -8.33 17.06
CA LYS A 335 -32.61 -9.47 17.43
C LYS A 335 -33.13 -10.74 16.76
N PRO A 336 -32.29 -11.60 16.14
CA PRO A 336 -32.74 -12.88 15.63
C PRO A 336 -33.00 -13.87 16.77
N HIS A 337 -34.17 -14.51 16.73
CA HIS A 337 -34.55 -15.65 17.56
C HIS A 337 -33.88 -16.92 17.02
N TYR A 338 -33.19 -17.68 17.88
CA TYR A 338 -32.71 -19.02 17.56
C TYR A 338 -33.71 -20.06 18.08
N GLN A 339 -34.34 -20.83 17.19
CA GLN A 339 -35.04 -22.07 17.55
C GLN A 339 -34.05 -23.24 17.42
N TYR A 340 -33.80 -23.93 18.53
CA TYR A 340 -33.03 -25.17 18.54
C TYR A 340 -33.94 -26.33 18.12
N PHE A 341 -33.60 -27.02 17.02
CA PHE A 341 -34.20 -28.32 16.69
C PHE A 341 -33.21 -29.44 16.99
N ASN A 342 -33.61 -30.32 17.90
CA ASN A 342 -32.84 -31.45 18.42
C ASN A 342 -33.04 -32.65 17.49
N ASN A 343 -31.98 -33.08 16.79
CA ASN A 343 -32.06 -34.16 15.80
C ASN A 343 -31.59 -35.50 16.40
N THR A 344 -32.37 -36.04 17.33
CA THR A 344 -32.30 -37.46 17.71
C THR A 344 -33.47 -38.19 17.05
N ASN A 345 -33.27 -38.81 15.87
CA ASN A 345 -34.10 -39.94 15.36
C ASN A 345 -33.76 -40.38 13.91
N THR A 346 -32.48 -40.54 13.55
CA THR A 346 -32.11 -41.08 12.21
C THR A 346 -31.20 -42.31 12.23
N TYR A 347 -31.03 -42.97 13.38
CA TYR A 347 -30.43 -44.30 13.46
C TYR A 347 -31.43 -45.31 14.03
N ARG A 348 -32.45 -45.65 13.24
CA ARG A 348 -33.27 -46.83 13.49
C ARG A 348 -33.67 -47.45 12.15
N ASN A 349 -33.13 -48.65 11.90
CA ASN A 349 -33.47 -49.64 10.86
C ASN A 349 -32.57 -49.71 9.62
N GLY A 350 -31.38 -50.31 9.81
CA GLY A 350 -30.83 -51.29 8.87
C GLY A 350 -30.59 -52.60 9.63
N MET A 351 -31.45 -53.61 9.43
CA MET A 351 -31.28 -54.98 9.96
C MET A 351 -30.80 -55.93 8.86
N ARG A 352 -29.81 -56.76 9.23
CA ARG A 352 -29.58 -58.18 8.90
C ARG A 352 -29.86 -58.67 7.47
N ASN A 353 -28.81 -59.15 6.79
CA ASN A 353 -28.49 -60.58 6.70
C ASN A 353 -26.98 -60.79 6.61
#